data_AF-A0AAE6FXH2-F1
#
_entry.id   AF-A0AAE6FXH2-F1
#
_cell.length_a   1.000
_cell.length_b   1.000
_cell.length_c   1.000
_cell.angle_alpha   90.00
_cell.angle_beta   90.00
_cell.angle_gamma   90.00
#
_symmetry.space_group_name_H-M   'P 1'
#
loop_
_entity.id
_entity.type
_entity.pdbx_description
1 polymer ?
#
loop_
_entity_poly.entity_id
_entity_poly.type
_entity_poly.pdbx_seq_one_letter_code
_entity_poly.pdbx_strand_id
1 'polypeptide(L)'
;MMLGTSYLSLRTGASTPNALYVSLEAPADARRRFVVQAVPGLMPDSDGETLDLSSGPKPLHFTADSTRTLIVTVLPTGPYDPDLRDEDRYPFSIVLSAHP
;
A
#
# COMPACT_ATOMS: atom_id res chain seq x y z
N MET A 1 -8.96 -10.91 14.61
CA MET A 1 -8.69 -9.46 14.77
C MET A 1 -9.31 -8.76 13.56
N MET A 2 -9.89 -7.56 13.64
CA MET A 2 -10.31 -6.85 12.41
C MET A 2 -9.04 -6.67 11.55
N LEU A 3 -9.11 -7.04 10.27
CA LEU A 3 -7.94 -7.16 9.39
C LEU A 3 -6.96 -5.99 9.54
N GLY A 4 -5.67 -6.31 9.58
CA GLY A 4 -4.60 -5.33 9.79
C GLY A 4 -4.54 -4.32 8.65
N THR A 5 -5.06 -3.11 8.90
CA THR A 5 -4.85 -1.97 8.02
C THR A 5 -3.72 -1.12 8.59
N SER A 6 -2.75 -0.81 7.74
CA SER A 6 -1.62 0.06 8.07
C SER A 6 -1.65 1.31 7.21
N TYR A 7 -1.31 2.44 7.80
CA TYR A 7 -1.27 3.74 7.13
C TYR A 7 0.18 4.24 7.12
N LEU A 8 0.72 4.50 5.94
CA LEU A 8 2.08 5.04 5.76
C LEU A 8 2.01 6.37 5.03
N SER A 9 2.19 7.46 5.76
CA SER A 9 2.26 8.81 5.17
C SER A 9 3.68 9.13 4.73
N LEU A 10 3.81 9.54 3.47
CA LEU A 10 5.04 9.92 2.80
C LEU A 10 4.98 11.42 2.48
N ARG A 11 6.12 12.08 2.62
CA ARG A 11 6.32 13.47 2.22
C ARG A 11 7.64 13.58 1.46
N THR A 12 7.64 14.29 0.34
CA THR A 12 8.88 14.53 -0.40
C THR A 12 9.78 15.50 0.35
N GLY A 13 11.09 15.29 0.29
CA GLY A 13 12.13 16.20 0.76
C GLY A 13 13.12 16.56 -0.34
N ALA A 14 14.13 17.37 -0.01
CA ALA A 14 15.12 17.86 -0.97
C ALA A 14 15.91 16.75 -1.70
N SER A 15 16.00 15.55 -1.11
CA SER A 15 16.70 14.39 -1.65
C SER A 15 15.76 13.33 -2.23
N THR A 16 14.47 13.61 -2.36
CA THR A 16 13.53 12.66 -2.98
C THR A 16 13.83 12.58 -4.49
N PRO A 17 13.99 11.37 -5.04
CA PRO A 17 14.22 11.21 -6.47
C PRO A 17 12.99 11.66 -7.29
N ASN A 18 13.22 12.06 -8.55
CA ASN A 18 12.16 12.48 -9.46
C ASN A 18 11.12 11.38 -9.74
N ALA A 19 11.56 10.12 -9.67
CA ALA A 19 10.70 8.95 -9.75
C ALA A 19 10.88 8.12 -8.48
N LEU A 20 9.76 7.78 -7.84
CA LEU A 20 9.73 6.87 -6.70
C LEU A 20 8.88 5.66 -7.10
N TYR A 21 9.40 4.47 -6.88
CA TYR A 21 8.70 3.21 -7.09
C TYR A 21 8.39 2.58 -5.74
N VAL A 22 7.21 2.00 -5.63
CA VAL A 22 6.71 1.29 -4.46
C VAL A 22 6.57 -0.16 -4.82
N SER A 23 7.07 -1.03 -3.96
CA SER A 23 6.76 -2.46 -3.99
C SER A 23 6.40 -2.96 -2.60
N LEU A 24 5.81 -4.16 -2.55
CA LEU A 24 5.43 -4.82 -1.33
C LEU A 24 6.11 -6.18 -1.26
N GLU A 25 6.84 -6.39 -0.18
CA GLU A 25 7.45 -7.68 0.14
C GLU A 25 6.70 -8.30 1.31
N ALA A 26 6.24 -9.52 1.15
CA ALA A 26 5.62 -10.29 2.21
C ALA A 26 5.92 -11.78 2.01
N PRO A 27 5.94 -12.59 3.09
CA PRO A 27 5.97 -14.03 2.94
C PRO A 27 4.83 -14.51 2.01
N ALA A 28 5.16 -15.38 1.06
CA ALA A 28 4.18 -15.94 0.15
C ALA A 28 3.15 -16.76 0.93
N ASP A 29 1.88 -16.38 0.84
CA ASP A 29 0.76 -17.10 1.44
C ASP A 29 -0.47 -16.91 0.57
N ALA A 30 -0.94 -17.99 -0.05
CA ALA A 30 -2.08 -17.96 -0.97
C ALA A 30 -3.42 -17.65 -0.27
N ARG A 31 -3.47 -17.73 1.07
CA ARG A 31 -4.68 -17.47 1.86
C ARG A 31 -4.94 -15.98 2.09
N ARG A 32 -4.01 -15.11 1.68
CA ARG A 32 -4.11 -13.66 1.85
C ARG A 32 -3.72 -12.90 0.60
N ARG A 33 -4.25 -11.69 0.50
CA ARG A 33 -3.92 -10.69 -0.52
C ARG A 33 -3.71 -9.36 0.16
N PHE A 34 -2.73 -8.60 -0.31
CA PHE A 34 -2.56 -7.21 0.06
C PHE A 34 -3.21 -6.30 -0.98
N VAL A 35 -4.00 -5.34 -0.50
CA VAL A 35 -4.56 -4.25 -1.29
C VAL A 35 -3.87 -2.97 -0.83
N VAL A 36 -3.26 -2.24 -1.76
CA VAL A 36 -2.58 -0.98 -1.48
C VAL A 36 -3.32 0.13 -2.19
N GLN A 37 -3.76 1.14 -1.44
CA GLN A 37 -4.34 2.35 -1.99
C GLN A 37 -3.43 3.53 -1.70
N ALA A 38 -3.25 4.41 -2.66
CA ALA A 38 -2.53 5.66 -2.51
C ALA A 38 -3.52 6.83 -2.54
N VAL A 39 -3.51 7.63 -1.47
CA VAL A 39 -4.47 8.71 -1.22
C VAL A 39 -3.76 10.01 -0.78
N PRO A 40 -4.40 11.19 -0.94
CA PRO A 40 -5.63 11.44 -1.71
C PRO A 40 -5.37 11.25 -3.20
N GLY A 41 -6.36 11.40 -4.08
CA GLY A 41 -6.10 11.30 -5.52
C GLY A 41 -5.21 12.44 -6.06
N LEU A 42 -4.65 12.24 -7.26
CA LEU A 42 -3.70 13.18 -7.87
C LEU A 42 -4.37 14.43 -8.47
N MET A 43 -5.65 14.32 -8.81
CA MET A 43 -6.45 15.42 -9.35
C MET A 43 -7.40 15.97 -8.27
N PRO A 44 -7.82 17.24 -8.37
CA PRO A 44 -8.92 17.75 -7.56
C PRO A 44 -10.12 16.81 -7.62
N ASP A 45 -10.76 16.58 -6.49
CA ASP A 45 -11.96 15.72 -6.35
C ASP A 45 -11.75 14.24 -6.74
N SER A 46 -10.50 13.75 -6.76
CA SER A 46 -10.22 12.31 -6.90
C SER A 46 -9.89 11.64 -5.57
N ASP A 47 -10.48 10.47 -5.33
CA ASP A 47 -10.41 9.76 -4.04
C ASP A 47 -9.06 9.07 -3.78
N GLY A 48 -8.30 8.75 -4.84
CA GLY A 48 -7.05 7.98 -4.77
C GLY A 48 -6.93 6.98 -5.92
N GLU A 49 -5.93 6.12 -5.85
CA GLU A 49 -5.82 4.95 -6.73
C GLU A 49 -5.35 3.69 -6.00
N THR A 50 -5.77 2.53 -6.50
CA THR A 50 -5.25 1.24 -6.06
C THR A 50 -3.97 0.91 -6.83
N LEU A 51 -2.90 0.55 -6.11
CA LEU A 51 -1.66 0.08 -6.69
C LEU A 51 -1.67 -1.45 -6.74
N ASP A 52 -1.66 -2.02 -7.95
CA ASP A 52 -1.44 -3.45 -8.13
C ASP A 52 0.06 -3.78 -8.00
N LEU A 53 0.52 -4.04 -6.77
CA LEU A 53 1.91 -4.39 -6.50
C LEU A 53 2.22 -5.88 -6.73
N SER A 54 1.22 -6.70 -7.07
CA SER A 54 1.41 -8.13 -7.33
C SER A 54 2.16 -8.39 -8.65
N SER A 55 2.13 -7.43 -9.56
CA SER A 55 2.81 -7.47 -10.86
C SER A 55 4.18 -6.79 -10.85
N GLY A 56 4.74 -6.49 -9.67
CA GLY A 56 6.02 -5.82 -9.48
C GLY A 56 5.89 -4.35 -9.08
N PRO A 57 7.03 -3.64 -8.98
CA PRO A 57 7.06 -2.27 -8.44
C PRO A 57 6.27 -1.29 -9.32
N LYS A 58 5.59 -0.33 -8.69
CA LYS A 58 4.75 0.67 -9.36
C LYS A 58 5.22 2.09 -9.05
N PRO A 59 5.16 3.02 -10.03
CA PRO A 59 5.48 4.40 -9.77
C PRO A 59 4.50 4.99 -8.76
N LEU A 60 5.02 5.79 -7.83
CA LEU A 60 4.25 6.57 -6.87
C LEU A 60 4.39 8.06 -7.21
N HIS A 61 3.25 8.66 -7.51
CA HIS A 61 3.15 10.09 -7.75
C HIS A 61 2.69 10.80 -6.48
N PHE A 62 3.30 11.95 -6.20
CA PHE A 62 2.90 12.81 -5.08
C PHE A 62 1.87 13.82 -5.55
N THR A 63 1.04 14.26 -4.61
CA THR A 63 0.10 15.37 -4.83
C THR A 63 0.84 16.70 -4.95
N ALA A 64 0.13 17.76 -5.33
CA ALA A 64 0.67 19.13 -5.36
C ALA A 64 1.22 19.58 -3.98
N ASP A 65 0.68 19.02 -2.90
CA ASP A 65 1.13 19.29 -1.52
C ASP A 65 2.34 18.43 -1.10
N SER A 66 3.00 17.76 -2.04
CA SER A 66 4.20 16.96 -1.79
C SER A 66 3.97 15.80 -0.80
N THR A 67 2.71 15.33 -0.65
CA THR A 67 2.36 14.24 0.27
C THR A 67 1.60 13.13 -0.43
N ARG A 68 1.71 11.92 0.14
CA ARG A 68 1.00 10.73 -0.29
C ARG A 68 0.86 9.77 0.88
N THR A 69 -0.32 9.20 1.11
CA THR A 69 -0.51 8.14 2.11
C THR A 69 -0.80 6.83 1.42
N LEU A 70 -0.05 5.79 1.79
CA LEU A 70 -0.33 4.41 1.40
C LEU A 70 -1.17 3.76 2.49
N ILE A 71 -2.36 3.29 2.12
CA ILE A 71 -3.22 2.46 2.96
C ILE A 71 -2.99 1.01 2.50
N VAL A 72 -2.42 0.19 3.38
CA VAL A 72 -2.16 -1.22 3.11
C VAL A 72 -3.14 -2.05 3.92
N THR A 73 -4.02 -2.75 3.23
CA THR A 73 -5.02 -3.62 3.83
C THR A 73 -4.74 -5.05 3.43
N VAL A 74 -4.60 -5.94 4.42
CA VAL A 74 -4.58 -7.39 4.16
C VAL A 74 -6.00 -7.93 4.14
N LEU A 75 -6.33 -8.74 3.15
CA LEU A 75 -7.61 -9.42 3.02
C LEU A 75 -7.37 -10.94 2.86
N PRO A 76 -8.17 -11.81 3.49
CA PRO A 76 -8.12 -13.23 3.19
C PRO A 76 -8.70 -13.49 1.79
N THR A 77 -8.21 -14.52 1.12
CA THR A 77 -8.67 -14.93 -0.22
C THR A 77 -9.79 -15.97 -0.17
N GLY A 78 -10.03 -16.57 1.00
CA GLY A 78 -11.12 -17.52 1.26
C GLY A 78 -12.34 -16.87 1.92
N PRO A 79 -13.31 -17.67 2.39
CA PRO A 79 -14.44 -17.18 3.19
C PRO A 79 -13.95 -16.32 4.34
N TYR A 80 -14.47 -15.11 4.43
CA TYR A 80 -14.12 -14.14 5.46
C TYR A 80 -15.29 -13.97 6.41
N ASP A 81 -15.05 -14.24 7.69
CA ASP A 81 -15.94 -13.86 8.78
C ASP A 81 -15.34 -12.62 9.48
N PRO A 82 -15.96 -11.43 9.33
CA PRO A 82 -15.45 -10.21 9.95
C PRO A 82 -15.53 -10.22 11.48
N ASP A 83 -16.36 -11.09 12.07
CA ASP A 83 -16.52 -11.21 13.52
C ASP A 83 -15.54 -12.22 14.12
N LEU A 84 -14.90 -13.05 13.28
CA LEU A 84 -13.91 -14.03 13.72
C LEU A 84 -12.66 -13.33 14.27
N ARG A 85 -12.34 -13.66 15.52
CA ARG A 85 -11.12 -13.19 16.18
C ARG A 85 -10.05 -14.27 16.17
N ASP A 86 -9.08 -14.11 15.31
CA ASP A 86 -7.81 -14.85 15.31
C ASP A 86 -6.63 -13.99 15.82
N GLU A 87 -5.49 -14.65 16.01
CA GLU A 87 -4.19 -14.05 16.36
C GLU A 87 -3.24 -13.98 15.15
N ASP A 88 -3.77 -14.19 13.94
CA ASP A 88 -2.97 -14.22 12.73
C ASP A 88 -2.27 -12.88 12.50
N ARG A 89 -0.98 -12.97 12.18
CA ARG A 89 -0.15 -11.80 11.86
C ARG A 89 0.19 -11.79 10.38
N TYR A 90 0.11 -10.62 9.80
CA TYR A 90 0.38 -10.39 8.38
C TYR A 90 1.58 -9.49 8.19
N PRO A 91 2.81 -9.97 8.44
CA PRO A 91 4.01 -9.16 8.25
C PRO A 91 4.19 -8.85 6.76
N PHE A 92 4.55 -7.61 6.48
CA PHE A 92 4.93 -7.11 5.17
C PHE A 92 5.91 -5.95 5.32
N SER A 93 6.61 -5.63 4.25
CA SER A 93 7.45 -4.46 4.08
C SER A 93 7.00 -3.69 2.85
N ILE A 94 6.99 -2.37 2.95
CA ILE A 94 6.91 -1.48 1.79
C ILE A 94 8.33 -1.07 1.44
N VAL A 95 8.73 -1.29 0.19
CA VAL A 95 10.04 -0.89 -0.33
C VAL A 95 9.84 0.32 -1.23
N LEU A 96 10.66 1.35 -1.00
CA LEU A 96 10.71 2.57 -1.78
C LEU A 96 12.04 2.63 -2.53
N SER A 97 12.01 2.83 -3.85
CA SER A 97 13.20 2.81 -4.70
C SER A 97 13.16 3.92 -5.75
N ALA A 98 14.33 4.38 -6.19
CA ALA A 98 14.46 5.29 -7.33
C ALA A 98 14.32 4.56 -8.70
N HIS A 99 14.30 3.22 -8.68
CA HIS A 99 14.22 2.36 -9.85
C HIS A 99 13.17 1.26 -9.65
N PRO A 100 12.58 0.72 -10.73
CA PRO A 100 11.68 -0.43 -10.67
C PRO A 100 12.36 -1.69 -10.17
#